data_AF-W4UTC0-F1
#
_entry.id   AF-W4UTC0-F1
#
_cell.length_a   1.000
_cell.length_b   1.000
_cell.length_c   1.000
_cell.angle_alpha   90.00
_cell.angle_beta   90.00
_cell.angle_gamma   90.00
#
_symmetry.space_group_name_H-M   'P 1'
#
loop_
_entity.id
_entity.type
_entity.pdbx_description
1 polymer ?
#
loop_
_entity_poly.entity_id
_entity_poly.type
_entity_poly.pdbx_seq_one_letter_code
_entity_poly.pdbx_strand_id
1 'polypeptide(L)'
;MTEWMDAFLSYQCTNSHPALDGGILCPACARIHGRIGDAVLPLMYLADKTGDNKYLLGAKRLMAWMENIHRPDGSWMNDVHVSDWNGTTVFASIALYEALHHHGHLLDDSTRNHWKQQLVEAGDFMMNNPFIYSRNREGMRNMNVNYSASATYALYAIGEFCNRPEFKKEAQEIADGLKHYFTENDYFLYGEGPNIWSKTPNAVAR
;
A
#
# COMPACT_ATOMS: atom_id res chain seq x y z
N MET A 1 -12.51 15.22 -6.40
CA MET A 1 -11.19 14.83 -5.87
C MET A 1 -10.50 16.02 -5.20
N THR A 2 -10.39 17.18 -5.85
CA THR A 2 -9.82 18.43 -5.29
C THR A 2 -10.37 18.78 -3.90
N GLU A 3 -11.69 18.88 -3.74
CA GLU A 3 -12.34 19.20 -2.46
C GLU A 3 -11.90 18.25 -1.32
N TRP A 4 -11.86 16.94 -1.60
CA TRP A 4 -11.46 15.93 -0.63
C TRP A 4 -9.99 16.05 -0.24
N MET A 5 -9.11 16.32 -1.20
CA MET A 5 -7.68 16.47 -0.93
C MET A 5 -7.34 17.80 -0.28
N ASP A 6 -8.11 18.85 -0.55
CA ASP A 6 -8.01 20.12 0.17
C ASP A 6 -8.41 19.96 1.63
N ALA A 7 -9.53 19.27 1.89
CA ALA A 7 -9.92 18.92 3.25
C ALA A 7 -8.89 18.01 3.93
N PHE A 8 -8.36 17.01 3.23
CA PHE A 8 -7.31 16.12 3.73
C PHE A 8 -6.06 16.91 4.16
N LEU A 9 -5.59 17.83 3.31
CA LEU A 9 -4.43 18.68 3.62
C LEU A 9 -4.68 19.66 4.75
N SER A 10 -5.94 20.05 5.01
CA SER A 10 -6.27 20.88 6.18
C SER A 10 -5.99 20.19 7.52
N TYR A 11 -5.90 18.85 7.53
CA TYR A 11 -5.52 18.05 8.69
C TYR A 11 -4.03 17.65 8.70
N GLN A 12 -3.23 18.12 7.74
CA GLN A 12 -1.79 17.85 7.72
C GLN A 12 -1.08 18.67 8.80
N CYS A 13 -0.50 17.99 9.78
CA CYS A 13 0.25 18.59 10.87
C CYS A 13 1.42 19.41 10.32
N THR A 14 1.60 20.63 10.81
CA THR A 14 2.62 21.58 10.31
C THR A 14 3.33 22.26 11.48
N ASN A 15 4.68 22.29 11.44
CA ASN A 15 5.52 22.84 12.51
C ASN A 15 5.24 22.20 13.89
N SER A 16 4.90 20.92 13.89
CA SER A 16 4.68 20.12 15.10
C SER A 16 5.95 19.39 15.55
N HIS A 17 5.84 18.59 16.62
CA HIS A 17 6.89 17.63 16.99
C HIS A 17 7.26 16.74 15.77
N PRO A 18 8.54 16.36 15.57
CA PRO A 18 8.97 15.58 14.39
C PRO A 18 8.18 14.30 14.13
N ALA A 19 7.73 13.63 15.19
CA ALA A 19 6.87 12.44 15.10
C ALA A 19 5.48 12.69 14.49
N LEU A 20 5.06 13.95 14.37
CA LEU A 20 3.74 14.35 13.87
C LEU A 20 3.82 15.14 12.56
N ASP A 21 4.92 15.84 12.30
CA ASP A 21 5.01 16.76 11.15
C ASP A 21 4.84 16.01 9.83
N GLY A 22 3.97 16.54 8.96
CA GLY A 22 3.63 15.93 7.67
C GLY A 22 2.57 14.82 7.73
N GLY A 23 2.30 14.26 8.90
CA GLY A 23 1.23 13.29 9.12
C GLY A 23 -0.16 13.96 9.12
N ILE A 24 -1.21 13.14 9.00
CA ILE A 24 -2.59 13.60 8.85
C ILE A 24 -3.39 13.20 10.08
N LEU A 25 -3.80 14.20 10.87
CA LEU A 25 -4.54 13.96 12.10
C LEU A 25 -5.98 13.54 11.77
N CYS A 26 -6.38 12.34 12.19
CA CYS A 26 -7.77 11.91 12.10
C CYS A 26 -8.58 12.61 13.19
N PRO A 27 -9.53 13.51 12.85
CA PRO A 27 -10.30 14.25 13.85
C PRO A 27 -11.23 13.34 14.67
N ALA A 28 -11.63 12.19 14.13
CA ALA A 28 -12.50 11.24 14.82
C ALA A 28 -11.75 10.38 15.85
N CYS A 29 -10.49 10.04 15.57
CA CYS A 29 -9.69 9.15 16.44
C CYS A 29 -8.65 9.90 17.28
N ALA A 30 -8.46 11.21 17.03
CA ALA A 30 -7.43 12.04 17.64
C ALA A 30 -6.01 11.43 17.55
N ARG A 31 -5.71 10.78 16.41
CA ARG A 31 -4.41 10.14 16.13
C ARG A 31 -4.08 10.14 14.65
N ILE A 32 -2.85 9.79 14.31
CA ILE A 32 -2.40 9.60 12.92
C ILE A 32 -2.37 8.11 12.61
N HIS A 33 -3.04 7.69 11.54
CA HIS A 33 -3.07 6.29 11.08
C HIS A 33 -1.93 6.05 10.09
N GLY A 34 -1.34 4.85 10.05
CA GLY A 34 -0.28 4.54 9.08
C GLY A 34 -0.80 4.39 7.65
N ARG A 35 -2.07 3.98 7.49
CA ARG A 35 -2.77 3.87 6.20
C ARG A 35 -2.89 5.20 5.43
N ILE A 36 -2.57 6.34 6.05
CA ILE A 36 -2.59 7.63 5.35
C ILE A 36 -1.57 7.70 4.21
N GLY A 37 -0.54 6.86 4.21
CA GLY A 37 0.47 6.80 3.15
C GLY A 37 -0.12 6.55 1.76
N ASP A 38 -1.26 5.85 1.68
CA ASP A 38 -1.99 5.63 0.42
C ASP A 38 -2.37 6.94 -0.29
N ALA A 39 -2.49 8.04 0.45
CA ALA A 39 -2.81 9.35 -0.10
C ALA A 39 -1.67 9.95 -0.95
N VAL A 40 -0.48 9.35 -0.98
CA VAL A 40 0.61 9.77 -1.88
C VAL A 40 0.17 9.79 -3.35
N LEU A 41 -0.60 8.79 -3.79
CA LEU A 41 -1.10 8.70 -5.16
C LEU A 41 -2.07 9.85 -5.51
N PRO A 42 -3.20 10.06 -4.81
CA PRO A 42 -4.11 11.15 -5.15
C PRO A 42 -3.48 12.54 -4.99
N LEU A 43 -2.51 12.73 -4.07
CA LEU A 43 -1.76 13.98 -3.97
C LEU A 43 -0.88 14.22 -5.20
N MET A 44 -0.08 13.23 -5.59
CA MET A 44 0.78 13.32 -6.77
C MET A 44 -0.03 13.49 -8.06
N TYR A 45 -1.15 12.78 -8.18
CA TYR A 45 -2.09 12.93 -9.29
C TYR A 45 -2.63 14.36 -9.40
N LEU A 46 -3.09 14.96 -8.29
CA LEU A 46 -3.60 16.34 -8.32
C LEU A 46 -2.48 17.34 -8.60
N ALA A 47 -1.28 17.14 -8.07
CA ALA A 47 -0.12 17.97 -8.38
C ALA A 47 0.15 18.01 -9.89
N ASP A 48 0.15 16.85 -10.55
CA ASP A 48 0.38 16.73 -11.99
C ASP A 48 -0.79 17.32 -12.79
N LYS A 49 -2.01 17.02 -12.35
CA LYS A 49 -3.22 17.41 -13.09
C LYS A 49 -3.52 18.90 -13.04
N THR A 50 -3.23 19.56 -11.91
CA THR A 50 -3.58 20.97 -11.70
C THR A 50 -2.39 21.92 -11.76
N GLY A 51 -1.16 21.41 -11.59
CA GLY A 51 0.04 22.24 -11.41
C GLY A 51 0.11 22.97 -10.07
N ASP A 52 -0.82 22.70 -9.15
CA ASP A 52 -0.84 23.33 -7.82
C ASP A 52 0.17 22.63 -6.89
N ASN A 53 1.24 23.35 -6.59
CA ASN A 53 2.37 22.84 -5.81
C ASN A 53 2.00 22.41 -4.38
N LYS A 54 0.85 22.84 -3.84
CA LYS A 54 0.42 22.41 -2.49
C LYS A 54 0.27 20.90 -2.38
N TYR A 55 -0.16 20.23 -3.45
CA TYR A 55 -0.34 18.78 -3.46
C TYR A 55 0.99 18.04 -3.51
N LEU A 56 1.95 18.53 -4.30
CA LEU A 56 3.30 17.96 -4.36
C LEU A 56 4.01 18.12 -3.02
N LEU A 57 3.92 19.30 -2.40
CA LEU A 57 4.44 19.54 -1.07
C LEU A 57 3.75 18.64 -0.03
N GLY A 58 2.43 18.51 -0.11
CA GLY A 58 1.65 17.61 0.73
C GLY A 58 2.13 16.16 0.64
N ALA A 59 2.37 15.65 -0.57
CA ALA A 59 2.87 14.30 -0.80
C ALA A 59 4.28 14.10 -0.22
N LYS A 60 5.18 15.05 -0.44
CA LYS A 60 6.55 15.01 0.10
C LYS A 60 6.54 14.97 1.63
N ARG A 61 5.72 15.81 2.26
CA ARG A 61 5.58 15.86 3.73
C ARG A 61 4.93 14.60 4.29
N LEU A 62 3.93 14.06 3.61
CA LEU A 62 3.29 12.79 3.97
C LEU A 62 4.30 11.64 3.96
N MET A 63 5.09 11.52 2.89
CA MET A 63 6.11 10.47 2.79
C MET A 63 7.26 10.67 3.78
N ALA A 64 7.64 11.91 4.08
CA ALA A 64 8.59 12.18 5.16
C ALA A 64 8.04 11.73 6.52
N TRP A 65 6.74 11.89 6.78
CA TRP A 65 6.12 11.37 7.99
C TRP A 65 6.07 9.84 8.02
N MET A 66 5.85 9.18 6.87
CA MET A 66 5.82 7.72 6.76
C MET A 66 7.12 7.05 7.26
N GLU A 67 8.26 7.76 7.24
CA GLU A 67 9.52 7.29 7.84
C GLU A 67 9.38 6.94 9.33
N ASN A 68 8.50 7.64 10.07
CA ASN A 68 8.28 7.37 11.49
C ASN A 68 7.70 5.97 11.75
N ILE A 69 7.06 5.38 10.73
CA ILE A 69 6.37 4.09 10.82
C ILE A 69 6.99 3.03 9.90
N HIS A 70 8.02 3.41 9.14
CA HIS A 70 8.84 2.50 8.37
C HIS A 70 9.72 1.66 9.31
N ARG A 71 9.91 0.40 8.97
CA ARG A 71 10.59 -0.58 9.82
C ARG A 71 11.83 -1.15 9.13
N PRO A 72 12.84 -1.63 9.90
CA PRO A 72 14.07 -2.19 9.32
C PRO A 72 13.86 -3.38 8.37
N ASP A 73 12.71 -4.06 8.45
CA ASP A 73 12.33 -5.16 7.57
C ASP A 73 11.69 -4.70 6.25
N GLY A 74 11.60 -3.39 6.01
CA GLY A 74 11.01 -2.79 4.81
C GLY A 74 9.49 -2.58 4.88
N SER A 75 8.86 -2.89 6.02
CA SER A 75 7.42 -2.73 6.18
C SER A 75 7.02 -1.35 6.71
N TRP A 76 5.76 -0.96 6.48
CA TRP A 76 5.12 0.15 7.18
C TRP A 76 4.08 -0.36 8.17
N MET A 77 4.11 0.17 9.39
CA MET A 77 3.11 -0.18 10.39
C MET A 77 1.73 0.42 10.11
N ASN A 78 0.67 -0.37 10.30
CA ASN A 78 -0.69 0.04 10.00
C ASN A 78 -1.21 1.16 10.92
N ASP A 79 -0.95 1.07 12.22
CA ASP A 79 -1.33 2.05 13.23
C ASP A 79 -0.26 2.11 14.33
N VAL A 80 0.32 3.28 14.56
CA VAL A 80 1.29 3.47 15.64
C VAL A 80 0.59 3.30 16.98
N HIS A 81 1.16 2.49 17.88
CA HIS A 81 0.69 2.25 19.25
C HIS A 81 -0.68 1.55 19.39
N VAL A 82 -1.19 0.92 18.34
CA VAL A 82 -2.49 0.23 18.35
C VAL A 82 -2.36 -1.24 17.92
N SER A 83 -1.56 -1.51 16.91
CA SER A 83 -1.35 -2.86 16.38
C SER A 83 0.03 -2.98 15.76
N ASP A 84 0.68 -4.13 15.96
CA ASP A 84 1.93 -4.48 15.28
C ASP A 84 1.71 -5.01 13.85
N TRP A 85 0.48 -4.88 13.32
CA TRP A 85 0.16 -5.30 11.97
C TRP A 85 0.86 -4.44 10.92
N ASN A 86 1.61 -5.10 10.04
CA ASN A 86 2.36 -4.49 8.95
C ASN A 86 2.05 -5.13 7.58
N GLY A 87 1.10 -6.07 7.51
CA GLY A 87 0.69 -6.70 6.24
C GLY A 87 0.03 -5.72 5.27
N THR A 88 -0.45 -4.56 5.73
CA THR A 88 -0.97 -3.50 4.86
C THR A 88 0.10 -2.77 4.06
N THR A 89 1.39 -3.09 4.27
CA THR A 89 2.53 -2.67 3.44
C THR A 89 2.23 -2.84 1.96
N VAL A 90 1.62 -3.96 1.55
CA VAL A 90 1.27 -4.22 0.13
C VAL A 90 0.45 -3.10 -0.51
N PHE A 91 -0.48 -2.49 0.22
CA PHE A 91 -1.35 -1.44 -0.31
C PHE A 91 -0.61 -0.09 -0.40
N ALA A 92 0.21 0.22 0.60
CA ALA A 92 1.06 1.41 0.57
C ALA A 92 2.08 1.32 -0.57
N SER A 93 2.64 0.12 -0.81
CA SER A 93 3.54 -0.13 -1.94
C SER A 93 2.86 0.09 -3.29
N ILE A 94 1.61 -0.35 -3.45
CA ILE A 94 0.84 -0.09 -4.68
C ILE A 94 0.66 1.42 -4.88
N ALA A 95 0.20 2.14 -3.85
CA ALA A 95 0.00 3.59 -3.95
C ALA A 95 1.30 4.34 -4.28
N LEU A 96 2.41 3.97 -3.65
CA LEU A 96 3.72 4.57 -3.90
C LEU A 96 4.26 4.22 -5.30
N TYR A 97 4.06 2.98 -5.75
CA TYR A 97 4.41 2.56 -7.11
C TYR A 97 3.64 3.38 -8.14
N GLU A 98 2.32 3.46 -8.04
CA GLU A 98 1.49 4.20 -8.99
C GLU A 98 1.87 5.69 -9.01
N ALA A 99 2.14 6.27 -7.84
CA ALA A 99 2.58 7.65 -7.72
C ALA A 99 3.92 7.89 -8.44
N LEU A 100 4.89 6.99 -8.30
CA LEU A 100 6.18 7.08 -8.98
C LEU A 100 6.08 6.79 -10.47
N HIS A 101 5.30 5.77 -10.86
CA HIS A 101 5.17 5.32 -12.23
C HIS A 101 4.51 6.38 -13.11
N HIS A 102 3.46 7.03 -12.61
CA HIS A 102 2.69 8.01 -13.38
C HIS A 102 3.09 9.46 -13.14
N HIS A 103 3.56 9.80 -11.94
CA HIS A 103 3.78 11.19 -11.53
C HIS A 103 5.19 11.45 -10.99
N GLY A 104 6.10 10.47 -11.08
CA GLY A 104 7.47 10.59 -10.60
C GLY A 104 8.31 11.66 -11.31
N HIS A 105 7.91 12.13 -12.49
CA HIS A 105 8.56 13.25 -13.20
C HIS A 105 8.45 14.59 -12.46
N LEU A 106 7.53 14.72 -11.50
CA LEU A 106 7.42 15.91 -10.66
C LEU A 106 8.47 15.98 -9.54
N LEU A 107 9.18 14.86 -9.29
CA LEU A 107 10.13 14.74 -8.19
C LEU A 107 11.56 14.99 -8.68
N ASP A 108 12.35 15.63 -7.82
CA ASP A 108 13.81 15.61 -7.95
C ASP A 108 14.35 14.18 -7.80
N ASP A 109 15.53 13.95 -8.39
CA ASP A 109 16.15 12.63 -8.45
C ASP A 109 16.38 12.04 -7.05
N SER A 110 16.73 12.86 -6.06
CA SER A 110 16.97 12.41 -4.69
C SER A 110 15.69 11.81 -4.08
N THR A 111 14.60 12.57 -4.13
CA THR A 111 13.30 12.13 -3.60
C THR A 111 12.80 10.90 -4.36
N ARG A 112 12.88 10.91 -5.69
CA ARG A 112 12.42 9.80 -6.54
C ARG A 112 13.19 8.52 -6.26
N ASN A 113 14.51 8.60 -6.11
CA ASN A 113 15.36 7.44 -5.82
C ASN A 113 15.12 6.91 -4.41
N HIS A 114 14.93 7.78 -3.42
CA HIS A 114 14.60 7.39 -2.05
C HIS A 114 13.28 6.60 -1.99
N TRP A 115 12.22 7.10 -2.61
CA TRP A 115 10.92 6.39 -2.66
C TRP A 115 11.00 5.09 -3.46
N LYS A 116 11.80 5.05 -4.53
CA LYS A 116 12.06 3.83 -5.29
C LYS A 116 12.76 2.78 -4.42
N GLN A 117 13.70 3.19 -3.57
CA GLN A 117 14.37 2.28 -2.63
C GLN A 117 13.39 1.71 -1.61
N GLN A 118 12.49 2.53 -1.06
CA GLN A 118 11.44 2.04 -0.16
C GLN A 118 10.50 1.01 -0.82
N LEU A 119 10.18 1.18 -2.12
CA LEU A 119 9.42 0.16 -2.86
C LEU A 119 10.16 -1.17 -2.93
N VAL A 120 11.48 -1.13 -3.14
CA VAL A 120 12.30 -2.33 -3.20
C VAL A 120 12.28 -3.05 -1.85
N GLU A 121 12.47 -2.31 -0.76
CA GLU A 121 12.43 -2.82 0.61
C GLU A 121 11.06 -3.42 0.96
N ALA A 122 9.97 -2.76 0.59
CA ALA A 122 8.63 -3.29 0.77
C ALA A 122 8.37 -4.56 -0.08
N GLY A 123 8.96 -4.64 -1.27
CA GLY A 123 9.01 -5.86 -2.09
C GLY A 123 9.71 -7.01 -1.37
N ASP A 124 10.89 -6.75 -0.83
CA ASP A 124 11.66 -7.73 -0.05
C ASP A 124 10.90 -8.17 1.21
N PHE A 125 10.20 -7.25 1.90
CA PHE A 125 9.29 -7.59 2.99
C PHE A 125 8.21 -8.59 2.55
N MET A 126 7.56 -8.35 1.41
CA MET A 126 6.53 -9.24 0.87
C MET A 126 7.07 -10.63 0.55
N MET A 127 8.24 -10.71 -0.10
CA MET A 127 8.94 -11.97 -0.41
C MET A 127 9.27 -12.77 0.86
N ASN A 128 9.65 -12.09 1.95
CA ASN A 128 10.04 -12.72 3.21
C ASN A 128 8.85 -13.11 4.10
N ASN A 129 7.64 -12.63 3.79
CA ASN A 129 6.42 -12.91 4.56
C ASN A 129 5.33 -13.63 3.75
N PRO A 130 5.62 -14.78 3.10
CA PRO A 130 4.66 -15.45 2.23
C PRO A 130 3.44 -16.00 2.98
N PHE A 131 3.43 -16.01 4.32
CA PHE A 131 2.25 -16.36 5.11
C PHE A 131 1.14 -15.28 5.06
N ILE A 132 1.51 -14.03 4.77
CA ILE A 132 0.55 -12.92 4.58
C ILE A 132 0.05 -12.91 3.14
N TYR A 133 0.94 -13.19 2.18
CA TYR A 133 0.73 -12.85 0.78
C TYR A 133 0.50 -14.04 -0.15
N SER A 134 0.79 -15.29 0.24
CA SER A 134 0.60 -16.48 -0.62
C SER A 134 -0.50 -17.41 -0.12
N ARG A 135 -1.15 -18.11 -1.05
CA ARG A 135 -2.22 -19.10 -0.79
C ARG A 135 -1.77 -20.56 -0.84
N ASN A 136 -0.54 -20.82 -1.27
CA ASN A 136 -0.03 -22.18 -1.51
C ASN A 136 0.42 -22.85 -0.18
N ARG A 137 -0.51 -23.03 0.77
CA ARG A 137 -0.22 -23.63 2.08
C ARG A 137 -1.36 -24.50 2.62
N GLU A 138 -0.96 -25.56 3.32
CA GLU A 138 -1.83 -26.42 4.13
C GLU A 138 -1.71 -26.04 5.63
N GLY A 139 -2.82 -26.11 6.37
CA GLY A 139 -2.81 -26.17 7.85
C GLY A 139 -2.82 -24.84 8.63
N MET A 140 -2.72 -23.67 7.99
CA MET A 140 -2.89 -22.36 8.67
C MET A 140 -4.03 -21.55 8.05
N ARG A 141 -4.67 -20.70 8.87
CA ARG A 141 -5.63 -19.71 8.37
C ARG A 141 -4.88 -18.71 7.49
N ASN A 142 -5.10 -18.78 6.18
CA ASN A 142 -4.60 -17.76 5.27
C ASN A 142 -5.21 -16.40 5.59
N MET A 143 -4.52 -15.31 5.23
CA MET A 143 -5.11 -13.96 5.32
C MET A 143 -6.27 -13.78 4.35
N ASN A 144 -6.95 -12.63 4.41
CA ASN A 144 -7.95 -12.30 3.42
C ASN A 144 -7.35 -12.32 2.00
N VAL A 145 -8.16 -12.73 1.02
CA VAL A 145 -7.71 -12.91 -0.37
C VAL A 145 -7.15 -11.62 -0.99
N ASN A 146 -7.59 -10.45 -0.53
CA ASN A 146 -7.07 -9.15 -0.95
C ASN A 146 -5.56 -9.00 -0.76
N TYR A 147 -4.95 -9.59 0.28
CA TYR A 147 -3.50 -9.51 0.48
C TYR A 147 -2.76 -10.24 -0.61
N SER A 148 -3.19 -11.46 -0.97
CA SER A 148 -2.60 -12.20 -2.07
C SER A 148 -2.86 -11.54 -3.42
N ALA A 149 -4.09 -11.09 -3.68
CA ALA A 149 -4.44 -10.39 -4.91
C ALA A 149 -3.63 -9.10 -5.09
N SER A 150 -3.45 -8.34 -4.00
CA SER A 150 -2.66 -7.12 -4.02
C SER A 150 -1.17 -7.42 -4.16
N ALA A 151 -0.66 -8.48 -3.51
CA ALA A 151 0.75 -8.85 -3.59
C ALA A 151 1.14 -9.28 -5.01
N THR A 152 0.25 -9.99 -5.72
CA THR A 152 0.43 -10.27 -7.15
C THR A 152 0.71 -8.99 -7.93
N TYR A 153 -0.14 -7.97 -7.76
CA TYR A 153 0.06 -6.71 -8.48
C TYR A 153 1.32 -5.98 -8.03
N ALA A 154 1.47 -5.78 -6.71
CA ALA A 154 2.57 -5.03 -6.13
C ALA A 154 3.95 -5.60 -6.53
N LEU A 155 4.14 -6.92 -6.39
CA LEU A 155 5.42 -7.56 -6.71
C LEU A 155 5.72 -7.52 -8.21
N TYR A 156 4.71 -7.70 -9.07
CA TYR A 156 4.92 -7.57 -10.51
C TYR A 156 5.30 -6.14 -10.89
N ALA A 157 4.54 -5.16 -10.40
CA ALA A 157 4.73 -3.74 -10.67
C ALA A 157 6.11 -3.23 -10.21
N ILE A 158 6.50 -3.55 -8.96
CA ILE A 158 7.81 -3.21 -8.41
C ILE A 158 8.90 -3.98 -9.15
N GLY A 159 8.67 -5.26 -9.46
CA GLY A 159 9.60 -6.11 -10.20
C GLY A 159 9.98 -5.52 -11.56
N GLU A 160 8.98 -5.05 -12.32
CA GLU A 160 9.20 -4.35 -13.58
C GLU A 160 9.89 -3.00 -13.39
N PHE A 161 9.40 -2.16 -12.48
CA PHE A 161 9.90 -0.79 -12.31
C PHE A 161 11.31 -0.71 -11.73
N CYS A 162 11.67 -1.68 -10.88
CA CYS A 162 12.95 -1.73 -10.17
C CYS A 162 13.91 -2.80 -10.72
N ASN A 163 13.56 -3.48 -11.82
CA ASN A 163 14.37 -4.56 -12.40
C ASN A 163 14.67 -5.70 -11.40
N ARG A 164 13.65 -6.16 -10.68
CA ARG A 164 13.70 -7.29 -9.73
C ARG A 164 12.96 -8.50 -10.32
N PRO A 165 13.58 -9.32 -11.20
CA PRO A 165 12.91 -10.44 -11.87
C PRO A 165 12.35 -11.51 -10.91
N GLU A 166 12.95 -11.66 -9.74
CA GLU A 166 12.48 -12.55 -8.68
C GLU A 166 11.12 -12.12 -8.10
N PHE A 167 10.83 -10.82 -8.02
CA PHE A 167 9.52 -10.34 -7.57
C PHE A 167 8.44 -10.68 -8.59
N LYS A 168 8.75 -10.54 -9.89
CA LYS A 168 7.82 -10.93 -10.96
C LYS A 168 7.52 -12.43 -10.94
N LYS A 169 8.54 -13.25 -10.63
CA LYS A 169 8.38 -14.70 -10.52
C LYS A 169 7.44 -15.04 -9.36
N GLU A 170 7.66 -14.48 -8.17
CA GLU A 170 6.76 -14.70 -7.03
C GLU A 170 5.34 -14.19 -7.32
N ALA A 171 5.20 -13.04 -7.97
CA ALA A 171 3.90 -12.51 -8.38
C ALA A 171 3.10 -13.52 -9.22
N GLN A 172 3.78 -14.21 -10.15
CA GLN A 172 3.20 -15.26 -10.97
C GLN A 172 2.78 -16.48 -10.13
N GLU A 173 3.63 -16.92 -9.20
CA GLU A 173 3.33 -18.04 -8.30
C GLU A 173 2.11 -17.76 -7.40
N ILE A 174 2.00 -16.53 -6.86
CA ILE A 174 0.83 -16.09 -6.10
C ILE A 174 -0.41 -16.01 -7.00
N ALA A 175 -0.28 -15.49 -8.22
CA ALA A 175 -1.38 -15.40 -9.18
C ALA A 175 -1.94 -16.78 -9.55
N ASP A 176 -1.06 -17.77 -9.73
CA ASP A 176 -1.48 -19.15 -10.00
C ASP A 176 -2.24 -19.75 -8.81
N GLY A 177 -1.80 -19.49 -7.58
CA GLY A 177 -2.54 -19.89 -6.37
C GLY A 177 -3.90 -19.21 -6.23
N LEU A 178 -4.03 -17.96 -6.67
CA LEU A 178 -5.28 -17.19 -6.63
C LEU A 178 -6.36 -17.69 -7.58
N LYS A 179 -6.00 -18.35 -8.70
CA LYS A 179 -6.97 -18.89 -9.67
C LYS A 179 -7.99 -19.82 -9.01
N HIS A 180 -7.59 -20.52 -7.94
CA HIS A 180 -8.46 -21.40 -7.18
C HIS A 180 -9.51 -20.68 -6.32
N TYR A 181 -9.41 -19.35 -6.19
CA TYR A 181 -10.32 -18.51 -5.40
C TYR A 181 -11.36 -17.78 -6.26
N PHE A 182 -11.47 -18.15 -7.53
CA PHE A 182 -12.56 -17.70 -8.40
C PHE A 182 -13.68 -18.74 -8.42
N THR A 183 -14.94 -18.30 -8.36
CA THR A 183 -16.08 -19.19 -8.56
C THR A 183 -16.11 -19.73 -9.99
N GLU A 184 -16.56 -20.97 -10.16
CA GLU A 184 -16.48 -21.69 -11.45
C GLU A 184 -17.38 -21.08 -12.53
N ASN A 185 -18.56 -20.58 -12.15
CA ASN A 185 -19.56 -20.09 -13.11
C ASN A 185 -19.47 -18.59 -13.37
N ASP A 186 -19.29 -17.81 -12.31
CA ASP A 186 -19.39 -16.34 -12.36
C ASP A 186 -18.04 -15.64 -12.23
N TYR A 187 -16.96 -16.39 -11.97
CA TYR A 187 -15.60 -15.87 -11.78
C TYR A 187 -15.53 -14.75 -10.73
N PHE A 188 -16.30 -14.89 -9.65
CA PHE A 188 -16.18 -14.01 -8.50
C PHE A 188 -15.04 -14.46 -7.59
N LEU A 189 -14.25 -13.48 -7.13
CA LEU A 189 -13.21 -13.71 -6.13
C LEU A 189 -13.84 -13.91 -4.75
N TYR A 190 -13.46 -14.99 -4.05
CA TYR A 190 -13.86 -15.25 -2.66
C TYR A 190 -12.65 -15.40 -1.74
N GLY A 191 -12.87 -15.43 -0.43
CA GLY A 191 -11.80 -15.51 0.57
C GLY A 191 -11.60 -14.21 1.37
N GLU A 192 -12.55 -13.28 1.28
CA GLU A 192 -12.69 -12.14 2.19
C GLU A 192 -13.54 -12.50 3.42
N GLY A 193 -13.21 -11.90 4.56
CA GLY A 193 -14.01 -12.01 5.79
C GLY A 193 -13.63 -13.19 6.69
N PRO A 194 -14.46 -13.49 7.71
CA PRO A 194 -14.10 -14.48 8.73
C PRO A 194 -14.02 -15.91 8.17
N ASN A 195 -14.81 -16.22 7.14
CA ASN A 195 -14.86 -17.55 6.52
C ASN A 195 -14.20 -17.56 5.13
N ILE A 196 -12.87 -17.57 5.13
CA ILE A 196 -12.04 -17.49 3.92
C ILE A 196 -12.08 -18.74 3.02
N TRP A 197 -12.72 -19.82 3.47
CA TRP A 197 -12.73 -21.12 2.78
C TRP A 197 -14.06 -21.41 2.08
N SER A 198 -15.14 -20.70 2.42
CA SER A 198 -16.46 -20.93 1.84
C SER A 198 -16.68 -20.09 0.58
N LYS A 199 -17.13 -20.73 -0.50
CA LYS A 199 -17.72 -20.03 -1.65
C LYS A 199 -19.03 -19.39 -1.20
N THR A 200 -19.14 -18.06 -1.23
CA THR A 200 -20.44 -17.41 -1.04
C THR A 200 -21.17 -17.38 -2.39
N PRO A 201 -22.45 -17.77 -2.47
CA PRO A 201 -23.19 -17.82 -3.74
C PRO A 201 -23.26 -16.49 -4.49
N ASN A 202 -23.02 -15.36 -3.80
CA ASN A 202 -23.23 -14.01 -4.33
C ASN A 202 -22.01 -13.06 -4.16
N ALA A 203 -20.81 -13.57 -3.86
CA ALA A 203 -19.61 -12.71 -3.68
C ALA A 203 -19.73 -11.60 -2.62
N VAL A 204 -20.64 -11.74 -1.65
CA VAL A 204 -20.76 -10.81 -0.51
C VAL A 204 -20.57 -11.60 0.78
N ALA A 205 -19.59 -11.20 1.57
CA ALA A 205 -19.45 -11.64 2.95
C ALA A 205 -20.69 -11.19 3.74
N ARG A 206 -21.35 -12.13 4.44
CA ARG A 206 -22.25 -11.78 5.54
C ARG A 206 -21.46 -11.63 6.83
#